data_AF-A0A916R7Q0-F1
#
_entry.id   AF-A0A916R7Q0-F1
#
_cell.length_a   1.000
_cell.length_b   1.000
_cell.length_c   1.000
_cell.angle_alpha   90.00
_cell.angle_beta   90.00
_cell.angle_gamma   90.00
#
_symmetry.space_group_name_H-M   'P 1'
#
loop_
_entity.id
_entity.type
_entity.pdbx_description
1 polymer ?
#
loop_
_entity_poly.entity_id
_entity_poly.type
_entity_poly.pdbx_seq_one_letter_code
_entity_poly.pdbx_strand_id
1 'polypeptide(L)'
;MEPLSNNWADIQPDKIYQTTNDQLVSFSKEQIQLGIKYDQNNKHLKAIEKGIVPPRGNIGLVASEIEGFDLKSKVLGKGGDRRFHGIIIDEVLHFPGFVTEH
;
A
#
# COMPACT_ATOMS: atom_id res chain seq x y z
N MET A 1 -10.51 3.22 -15.11
CA MET A 1 -9.83 2.76 -13.87
C MET A 1 -10.89 2.44 -12.85
N GLU A 2 -10.66 1.45 -11.99
CA GLU A 2 -11.61 1.07 -10.95
C GLU A 2 -11.22 1.70 -9.60
N PRO A 3 -12.19 2.02 -8.73
CA PRO A 3 -11.86 2.48 -7.38
C PRO A 3 -11.13 1.39 -6.62
N LEU A 4 -10.16 1.78 -5.80
CA LEU A 4 -9.44 0.84 -4.92
C LEU A 4 -10.42 0.18 -3.94
N SER A 5 -10.46 -1.16 -3.92
CA SER A 5 -11.23 -1.89 -2.91
C SER A 5 -10.63 -1.72 -1.52
N ASN A 6 -11.48 -1.72 -0.50
CA ASN A 6 -11.08 -1.70 0.89
C ASN A 6 -10.83 -3.11 1.48
N ASN A 7 -10.76 -4.14 0.64
CA ASN A 7 -10.55 -5.53 1.02
C ASN A 7 -9.58 -6.24 0.05
N TRP A 8 -8.54 -6.86 0.60
CA TRP A 8 -7.52 -7.57 -0.18
C TRP A 8 -8.09 -8.70 -1.05
N ALA A 9 -9.18 -9.35 -0.64
CA ALA A 9 -9.79 -10.45 -1.39
C ALA A 9 -10.39 -10.00 -2.75
N ASP A 10 -10.70 -8.71 -2.89
CA ASP A 10 -11.30 -8.13 -4.10
C ASP A 10 -10.24 -7.50 -5.02
N ILE A 11 -8.97 -7.47 -4.58
CA ILE A 11 -7.87 -6.93 -5.36
C ILE A 11 -7.36 -7.99 -6.34
N GLN A 12 -7.20 -7.58 -7.59
CA GLN A 12 -6.66 -8.40 -8.67
C GLN A 12 -5.20 -8.01 -8.95
N PRO A 13 -4.32 -8.97 -9.23
CA PRO A 13 -2.93 -8.69 -9.53
C PRO A 13 -2.80 -7.85 -10.81
N ASP A 14 -1.85 -6.91 -10.78
CA ASP A 14 -1.43 -6.05 -11.90
C ASP A 14 -2.54 -5.17 -12.50
N LYS A 15 -3.72 -5.15 -11.89
CA LYS A 15 -4.79 -4.22 -12.22
C LYS A 15 -4.49 -2.86 -11.61
N ILE A 16 -4.72 -1.80 -12.39
CA ILE A 16 -4.58 -0.43 -11.94
C ILE A 16 -5.88 0.05 -11.31
N TYR A 17 -5.78 0.49 -10.07
CA TYR A 17 -6.84 1.12 -9.29
C TYR A 17 -6.55 2.61 -9.12
N GLN A 18 -7.61 3.38 -8.90
CA GLN A 18 -7.52 4.80 -8.59
C GLN A 18 -8.09 5.01 -7.18
N THR A 19 -7.33 5.71 -6.33
CA THR A 19 -7.83 6.16 -5.03
C THR A 19 -8.72 7.37 -5.19
N THR A 20 -9.44 7.76 -4.12
CA THR A 20 -10.23 8.99 -4.07
C THR A 20 -9.42 10.28 -4.26
N ASN A 21 -8.09 10.22 -4.10
CA ASN A 21 -7.18 11.35 -4.31
C ASN A 21 -6.45 11.28 -5.66
N ASP A 22 -7.01 10.58 -6.65
CA ASP A 22 -6.46 10.40 -8.01
C ASP A 22 -5.10 9.68 -8.09
N GLN A 23 -4.60 9.11 -7.00
CA GLN A 23 -3.39 8.30 -7.02
C GLN A 23 -3.67 6.96 -7.71
N LEU A 24 -2.86 6.63 -8.71
CA LEU A 24 -2.88 5.33 -9.37
C LEU A 24 -2.05 4.32 -8.58
N VAL A 25 -2.59 3.13 -8.40
CA VAL A 25 -1.97 2.07 -7.59
C VAL A 25 -2.18 0.70 -8.25
N SER A 26 -1.19 -0.17 -8.14
CA SER A 26 -1.31 -1.58 -8.53
C SER A 26 -0.56 -2.48 -7.56
N PHE A 27 -0.87 -3.78 -7.60
CA PHE A 27 -0.34 -4.75 -6.65
C PHE A 27 0.09 -6.02 -7.39
N SER A 28 1.26 -6.55 -7.03
CA SER A 28 1.65 -7.90 -7.46
C SER A 28 0.78 -8.95 -6.76
N LYS A 29 0.79 -10.17 -7.31
CA LYS A 29 0.16 -11.32 -6.67
C LYS A 29 0.73 -11.58 -5.28
N GLU A 30 2.04 -11.46 -5.12
CA GLU A 30 2.76 -11.64 -3.86
C GLU A 30 2.29 -10.62 -2.82
N GLN A 31 2.12 -9.36 -3.23
CA GLN A 31 1.61 -8.32 -2.35
C GLN A 31 0.20 -8.60 -1.86
N ILE A 32 -0.69 -9.06 -2.73
CA ILE A 32 -2.07 -9.42 -2.37
C ILE A 32 -2.07 -10.54 -1.33
N GLN A 33 -1.24 -11.57 -1.54
CA GLN A 33 -1.10 -12.68 -0.58
C GLN A 33 -0.59 -12.21 0.79
N LEU A 34 0.39 -11.30 0.82
CA LEU A 34 0.88 -10.70 2.06
C LEU A 34 -0.20 -9.85 2.74
N GLY A 35 -0.99 -9.10 1.97
CA GLY A 35 -2.13 -8.33 2.45
C GLY A 35 -3.17 -9.20 3.14
N ILE A 36 -3.59 -10.28 2.49
CA ILE A 36 -4.54 -11.27 3.07
C ILE A 36 -3.96 -11.89 4.36
N LYS A 37 -2.67 -12.23 4.36
CA LYS A 37 -2.03 -12.91 5.48
C LYS A 37 -1.84 -12.01 6.70
N TYR A 38 -1.41 -10.76 6.48
CA TYR A 38 -0.89 -9.90 7.54
C TYR A 38 -1.75 -8.66 7.82
N ASP A 39 -2.51 -8.16 6.85
CA ASP A 39 -3.34 -6.97 6.99
C ASP A 39 -4.84 -7.33 7.11
N GLN A 40 -5.16 -8.15 8.11
CA GLN A 40 -6.52 -8.67 8.34
C GLN A 40 -7.62 -7.60 8.50
N ASN A 41 -7.23 -6.35 8.79
CA ASN A 41 -8.17 -5.22 8.95
C ASN A 41 -8.12 -4.23 7.78
N ASN A 42 -7.42 -4.58 6.69
CA ASN A 42 -7.22 -3.78 5.50
C ASN A 42 -6.70 -2.36 5.81
N LYS A 43 -5.88 -2.22 6.86
CA LYS A 43 -5.32 -0.94 7.29
C LYS A 43 -4.33 -0.39 6.27
N HIS A 44 -3.59 -1.26 5.58
CA HIS A 44 -2.66 -0.83 4.54
C HIS A 44 -3.40 -0.34 3.31
N LEU A 45 -4.49 -1.00 2.89
CA LEU A 45 -5.37 -0.47 1.83
C LEU A 45 -5.94 0.89 2.20
N LYS A 46 -6.40 1.08 3.44
CA LYS A 46 -6.86 2.39 3.93
C LYS A 46 -5.76 3.44 3.96
N ALA A 47 -4.52 3.05 4.28
CA ALA A 47 -3.37 3.95 4.25
C ALA A 47 -3.02 4.38 2.81
N ILE A 48 -3.09 3.44 1.87
CA ILE A 48 -2.90 3.71 0.43
C ILE A 48 -4.00 4.63 -0.09
N GLU A 49 -5.26 4.34 0.25
CA GLU A 49 -6.43 5.14 -0.12
C GLU A 49 -6.30 6.59 0.38
N LYS A 50 -5.79 6.77 1.60
CA LYS A 50 -5.56 8.11 2.17
C LYS A 50 -4.45 8.89 1.46
N GLY A 51 -3.54 8.21 0.76
CA GLY A 51 -2.45 8.85 0.03
C GLY A 51 -1.31 9.35 0.93
N ILE A 52 -0.49 10.26 0.38
CA ILE A 52 0.72 10.77 1.03
C ILE A 52 0.36 11.62 2.26
N VAL A 53 1.04 11.37 3.38
CA VAL A 53 0.83 12.08 4.65
C VAL A 53 2.16 12.46 5.32
N PRO A 54 2.16 13.44 6.23
CA PRO A 54 3.33 13.69 7.08
C PRO A 54 3.71 12.45 7.91
N PRO A 55 5.01 12.14 8.09
CA PRO A 55 5.45 10.86 8.63
C PRO A 55 5.13 10.66 10.11
N ARG A 56 4.93 11.70 10.91
CA ARG A 56 4.64 11.57 12.35
C ARG A 56 3.14 11.61 12.63
N GLY A 57 2.66 10.73 13.50
CA GLY A 57 1.28 10.72 14.00
C GLY A 57 0.19 10.29 13.01
N ASN A 58 0.55 9.97 11.76
CA ASN A 58 -0.43 9.68 10.72
C ASN A 58 -0.37 8.23 10.22
N ILE A 59 -1.53 7.77 9.76
CA ILE A 59 -1.72 6.61 8.88
C ILE A 59 -1.80 7.14 7.45
N GLY A 60 -1.10 6.52 6.51
CA GLY A 60 -1.05 6.91 5.10
C GLY A 60 0.20 6.39 4.40
N LEU A 61 0.50 6.93 3.23
CA LEU A 61 1.76 6.73 2.51
C LEU A 61 2.81 7.72 3.00
N VAL A 62 4.03 7.23 3.19
CA VAL A 62 5.20 8.05 3.57
C VAL A 62 6.39 7.60 2.72
N ALA A 63 7.41 8.44 2.60
CA ALA A 63 8.65 8.07 1.91
C ALA A 63 9.25 6.78 2.47
N SER A 64 9.68 5.90 1.56
CA SER A 64 10.43 4.69 1.88
C SER A 64 11.88 5.05 2.21
N GLU A 65 12.46 4.33 3.15
CA GLU A 65 13.88 4.36 3.50
C GLU A 65 14.70 3.30 2.76
N ILE A 66 14.01 2.39 2.06
CA ILE A 66 14.63 1.28 1.32
C ILE A 66 14.99 1.75 -0.09
N GLU A 67 16.25 1.57 -0.48
CA GLU A 67 16.74 1.87 -1.82
C GLU A 67 15.92 1.13 -2.89
N GLY A 68 15.54 1.85 -3.96
CA GLY A 68 14.71 1.32 -5.03
C GLY A 68 13.20 1.36 -4.76
N PHE A 69 12.76 1.89 -3.61
CA PHE A 69 11.34 2.10 -3.31
C PHE A 69 11.06 3.57 -3.01
N ASP A 70 9.92 4.07 -3.47
CA ASP A 70 9.53 5.48 -3.33
C ASP A 70 8.72 5.72 -2.05
N LEU A 71 7.68 4.91 -1.86
CA LEU A 71 6.71 5.07 -0.77
C LEU A 71 6.54 3.77 0.00
N LYS A 72 6.07 3.89 1.24
CA LYS A 72 5.61 2.77 2.06
C LYS A 72 4.31 3.10 2.75
N SER A 73 3.50 2.08 2.95
CA SER A 73 2.26 2.16 3.72
C SER A 73 2.56 2.10 5.22
N LYS A 74 2.17 3.17 5.94
CA LYS A 74 2.32 3.28 7.39
C LYS A 74 0.95 3.16 8.05
N VAL A 75 0.85 2.22 8.98
CA VAL A 75 -0.34 2.01 9.82
C VAL A 75 0.04 2.01 11.30
N LEU A 76 -0.92 2.35 12.17
CA LEU A 76 -0.71 2.44 13.62
C LEU A 76 -1.42 1.30 14.38
N GLY A 77 -0.89 0.98 15.56
CA GLY A 77 -1.41 -0.06 16.44
C GLY A 77 -1.15 -1.48 15.90
N LYS A 78 -2.00 -2.44 16.27
CA LYS A 78 -1.89 -3.85 15.84
C LYS A 78 -1.85 -3.98 14.31
N GLY A 79 -0.86 -4.69 13.78
CA GLY A 79 -0.57 -4.79 12.33
C GLY A 79 0.33 -3.69 11.79
N GLY A 80 0.72 -2.71 12.64
CA GLY A 80 1.65 -1.64 12.29
C GLY A 80 3.12 -1.97 12.47
N ASP A 81 3.44 -3.22 12.80
CA ASP A 81 4.77 -3.82 12.76
C ASP A 81 5.26 -4.02 11.31
N ARG A 82 4.36 -4.07 10.33
CA ARG A 82 4.75 -4.25 8.92
C ARG A 82 4.62 -2.97 8.11
N ARG A 83 5.44 -2.88 7.05
CA ARG A 83 5.39 -1.81 6.03
C ARG A 83 5.42 -2.46 4.65
N PHE A 84 4.42 -2.17 3.81
CA PHE A 84 4.49 -2.55 2.39
C PHE A 84 5.09 -1.39 1.62
N HIS A 85 6.13 -1.68 0.84
CA HIS A 85 6.86 -0.69 0.05
C HIS A 85 6.41 -0.75 -1.40
N GLY A 86 6.26 0.40 -2.04
CA GLY A 86 5.87 0.55 -3.42
C GLY A 86 6.87 1.40 -4.21
N ILE A 87 6.87 1.18 -5.51
CA ILE A 87 7.73 1.80 -6.52
C ILE A 87 6.83 2.54 -7.50
N ILE A 88 7.22 3.75 -7.91
CA ILE A 88 6.50 4.50 -8.92
C ILE A 88 7.04 4.09 -10.30
N ILE A 89 6.17 3.51 -11.13
CA ILE A 89 6.48 3.10 -12.50
C ILE A 89 5.40 3.71 -13.39
N ASP A 90 5.80 4.58 -14.34
CA ASP A 90 4.87 5.27 -15.24
C ASP A 90 3.67 5.89 -14.47
N GLU A 91 3.98 6.65 -13.40
CA GLU A 91 3.02 7.33 -12.51
C GLU A 91 2.15 6.41 -11.61
N VAL A 92 2.28 5.08 -11.76
CA VAL A 92 1.56 4.10 -10.93
C VAL A 92 2.41 3.70 -9.73
N LEU A 93 1.85 3.84 -8.53
CA LEU A 93 2.45 3.28 -7.31
C LEU A 93 2.22 1.77 -7.26
N HIS A 94 3.20 1.00 -7.73
CA HIS A 94 3.16 -0.45 -7.75
C HIS A 94 3.74 -1.04 -6.47
N PHE A 95 3.00 -1.91 -5.80
CA PHE A 95 3.49 -2.66 -4.64
C PHE A 95 3.88 -4.09 -5.06
N PRO A 96 5.18 -4.45 -5.11
CA PRO A 96 5.66 -5.72 -5.65
C PRO A 96 5.64 -6.88 -4.65
N GLY A 97 5.24 -6.65 -3.39
CA GLY A 97 5.24 -7.68 -2.35
C GLY A 97 6.49 -7.64 -1.46
N PHE A 98 7.16 -6.49 -1.40
CA PHE A 98 8.25 -6.27 -0.44
C PHE A 98 7.72 -5.71 0.87
N VAL A 99 8.10 -6.33 1.98
CA VAL A 99 7.68 -5.97 3.34
C VAL A 99 8.87 -5.90 4.28
N THR A 100 8.89 -4.86 5.13
CA THR A 100 9.80 -4.82 6.29
C THR A 100 9.02 -4.90 7.58
N GLU A 101 9.68 -5.36 8.63
CA GLU A 101 9.18 -5.34 10.01
C GLU A 101 9.85 -4.19 10.78
N HIS A 102 9.10 -3.51 11.64
CA HIS A 102 9.50 -2.38 12.50
C HIS A 102 9.21 -2.69 13.96
#